data_AF-A0A939BSH4-F1
#
_entry.id   AF-A0A939BSH4-F1
#
_cell.length_a   1.000
_cell.length_b   1.000
_cell.length_c   1.000
_cell.angle_alpha   90.00
_cell.angle_beta   90.00
_cell.angle_gamma   90.00
#
_symmetry.space_group_name_H-M   'P 1'
#
loop_
_entity.id
_entity.type
_entity.pdbx_description
1 polymer ?
#
loop_
_entity_poly.entity_id
_entity_poly.type
_entity_poly.pdbx_seq_one_letter_code
_entity_poly.pdbx_strand_id
1 'polypeptide(L)'
;MKQRTVFALISAGQRPFHFADIGQQLHVRQDFINDFVKIANIFNRFVQYSTDNVNLTIVSLIAGFMNAKGLSRKHMMQGIEHSLRRLRTDYIDFYFVHDFDENTPIEETLRTLDDLQRQGKILYPAVSNWAAWQIATALGISAKERLARFELIQPMYNLVKRQAEVEILPLAARQQLGVISYSPLGAGLLTGKYGVNKRPEQGRLVDEKRYADRYLDERNFVVADRFTKHAAERGIKPSTLAVAWVMSNPLITAPIIGARDLQQLEDSLAAVEVEMTPEWRNEISSLSVTPQPATDRSEVLKGWR
;
A
#
# COMPACT_ATOMS: atom_id res chain seq x y z
N MET A 1 4.43 -14.08 -20.18
CA MET A 1 3.70 -14.35 -18.92
C MET A 1 4.05 -13.24 -17.94
N LYS A 2 3.10 -12.41 -17.51
CA LYS A 2 3.36 -11.32 -16.55
C LYS A 2 3.41 -11.93 -15.14
N GLN A 3 4.59 -12.01 -14.52
CA GLN A 3 4.75 -12.40 -13.11
C GLN A 3 4.02 -11.38 -12.22
N ARG A 4 3.16 -11.85 -11.30
CA ARG A 4 2.38 -11.03 -10.35
C ARG A 4 3.00 -11.22 -8.96
N THR A 5 3.43 -10.13 -8.30
CA THR A 5 4.12 -10.18 -7.00
C THR A 5 3.20 -9.73 -5.86
N VAL A 6 3.20 -10.47 -4.73
CA VAL A 6 2.53 -10.07 -3.49
C VAL A 6 3.59 -9.75 -2.45
N PHE A 7 3.49 -8.55 -1.84
CA PHE A 7 4.27 -8.21 -0.66
C PHE A 7 3.39 -8.37 0.58
N ALA A 8 3.70 -9.36 1.42
CA ALA A 8 3.09 -9.49 2.73
C ALA A 8 3.81 -8.54 3.71
N LEU A 9 3.21 -7.37 3.95
CA LEU A 9 3.67 -6.43 4.97
C LEU A 9 2.79 -6.63 6.22
N ILE A 10 3.25 -7.47 7.13
CA ILE A 10 2.57 -7.71 8.41
C ILE A 10 2.74 -6.44 9.26
N SER A 11 1.76 -5.53 9.18
CA SER A 11 1.65 -4.41 10.12
C SER A 11 1.25 -4.94 11.49
N ALA A 12 2.23 -5.08 12.37
CA ALA A 12 1.98 -5.43 13.75
C ALA A 12 1.35 -4.23 14.47
N GLY A 13 0.07 -4.36 14.84
CA GLY A 13 -0.53 -3.46 15.81
C GLY A 13 0.19 -3.60 17.15
N GLN A 14 0.82 -2.53 17.62
CA GLN A 14 1.25 -2.29 19.01
C GLN A 14 2.12 -3.35 19.72
N ARG A 15 2.59 -4.41 19.06
CA ARG A 15 3.57 -5.36 19.60
C ARG A 15 4.58 -5.76 18.51
N PRO A 16 5.88 -5.80 18.79
CA PRO A 16 6.87 -6.23 17.80
C PRO A 16 6.67 -7.72 17.49
N PHE A 17 6.35 -8.06 16.24
CA PHE A 17 6.49 -9.42 15.72
C PHE A 17 7.87 -9.52 15.06
N HIS A 18 8.73 -10.37 15.61
CA HIS A 18 10.01 -10.74 14.99
C HIS A 18 9.73 -11.72 13.85
N PHE A 19 10.29 -11.47 12.66
CA PHE A 19 10.26 -12.40 11.52
C PHE A 19 10.88 -13.78 11.86
N ALA A 20 11.70 -13.87 12.91
CA ALA A 20 12.35 -15.11 13.36
C ALA A 20 11.38 -16.17 13.91
N ASP A 21 10.19 -15.79 14.39
CA ASP A 21 9.29 -16.75 15.08
C ASP A 21 8.34 -17.50 14.13
N ILE A 22 8.27 -17.13 12.84
CA ILE A 22 7.49 -17.87 11.82
C ILE A 22 8.40 -18.89 11.09
N GLY A 23 9.72 -18.78 11.24
CA GLY A 23 10.71 -19.63 10.57
C GLY A 23 10.76 -21.09 11.02
N GLN A 24 10.03 -21.50 12.06
CA GLN A 24 10.01 -22.89 12.54
C GLN A 24 8.76 -23.70 12.14
N GLN A 25 7.70 -23.08 11.58
CA GLN A 25 6.49 -23.81 11.18
C GLN A 25 6.05 -23.61 9.73
N LEU A 26 6.69 -22.70 9.01
CA LEU A 26 6.52 -22.62 7.56
C LEU A 26 7.59 -23.50 6.88
N HIS A 27 7.26 -24.76 6.61
CA HIS A 27 7.88 -25.50 5.49
C HIS A 27 7.40 -24.85 4.17
N VAL A 28 7.83 -23.61 3.95
CA VAL A 28 7.72 -22.95 2.64
C VAL A 28 8.72 -23.69 1.76
N ARG A 29 8.20 -24.47 0.80
CA ARG A 29 9.00 -25.25 -0.15
C ARG A 29 10.11 -24.38 -0.73
N GLN A 30 11.32 -24.93 -0.81
CA GLN A 30 12.50 -24.29 -1.40
C GLN A 30 12.22 -23.68 -2.80
N ASP A 31 11.23 -24.23 -3.50
CA ASP A 31 10.74 -23.78 -4.80
C ASP A 31 10.16 -22.34 -4.75
N PHE A 32 9.57 -21.92 -3.63
CA PHE A 32 8.98 -20.59 -3.42
C PHE A 32 10.02 -19.47 -3.33
N ILE A 33 11.20 -19.76 -2.77
CA ILE A 33 12.34 -18.83 -2.77
C ILE A 33 12.92 -18.70 -4.19
N ASN A 34 12.96 -19.80 -4.95
CA ASN A 34 13.46 -19.79 -6.32
C ASN A 34 12.54 -19.00 -7.28
N ASP A 35 11.22 -19.01 -7.04
CA ASP A 35 10.29 -18.17 -7.80
C ASP A 35 10.38 -16.69 -7.37
N PHE A 36 10.59 -16.41 -6.07
CA PHE A 36 10.93 -15.07 -5.57
C PHE A 36 12.19 -14.50 -6.25
N VAL A 37 13.20 -15.35 -6.49
CA VAL A 37 14.46 -15.01 -7.18
C VAL A 37 14.30 -14.84 -8.70
N LYS A 38 13.42 -15.62 -9.36
CA LYS A 38 13.13 -15.43 -10.80
C LYS A 38 12.31 -14.17 -11.08
N ILE A 39 11.57 -13.67 -10.09
CA ILE A 39 10.70 -12.48 -10.15
C ILE A 39 11.48 -11.16 -10.04
N ALA A 40 12.74 -11.22 -9.58
CA ALA A 40 13.68 -10.09 -9.58
C ALA A 40 14.13 -9.65 -10.99
N ASN A 41 13.71 -10.31 -12.08
CA ASN A 41 14.09 -9.93 -13.45
C ASN A 41 13.42 -8.65 -13.98
N ILE A 42 12.40 -8.12 -13.31
CA ILE A 42 11.84 -6.78 -13.61
C ILE A 42 12.69 -5.67 -12.95
N PHE A 43 13.52 -6.02 -11.97
CA PHE A 43 14.55 -5.17 -11.36
C PHE A 43 15.91 -5.26 -12.10
N ASN A 44 15.92 -5.52 -13.42
CA ASN A 44 17.16 -5.70 -14.20
C ASN A 44 18.04 -4.44 -14.37
N ARG A 45 17.79 -3.39 -13.58
CA ARG A 45 18.71 -2.27 -13.33
C ARG A 45 18.93 -1.92 -11.86
N PHE A 46 18.23 -2.57 -10.92
CA PHE A 46 18.17 -2.11 -9.53
C PHE A 46 18.53 -3.17 -8.49
N VAL A 47 18.54 -4.47 -8.82
CA VAL A 47 18.94 -5.51 -7.84
C VAL A 47 19.67 -6.66 -8.56
N GLN A 48 20.98 -6.50 -8.74
CA GLN A 48 21.89 -7.64 -8.79
C GLN A 48 22.42 -7.78 -7.35
N TYR A 49 22.13 -8.90 -6.68
CA TYR A 49 22.46 -9.23 -5.26
C TYR A 49 21.62 -8.45 -4.22
N SER A 50 21.20 -8.97 -3.07
CA SER A 50 21.55 -10.19 -2.33
C SER A 50 20.30 -10.92 -1.80
N THR A 51 20.50 -12.13 -1.29
CA THR A 51 19.54 -13.00 -0.58
C THR A 51 19.11 -12.47 0.81
N ASP A 52 19.27 -11.18 1.08
CA ASP A 52 19.06 -10.60 2.41
C ASP A 52 17.76 -9.77 2.46
N ASN A 53 17.08 -9.84 3.61
CA ASN A 53 15.71 -9.37 3.85
C ASN A 53 15.48 -7.90 3.44
N VAL A 54 14.40 -7.62 2.69
CA VAL A 54 13.93 -6.24 2.41
C VAL A 54 13.29 -5.65 3.66
N ASN A 55 13.81 -4.55 4.17
CA ASN A 55 13.32 -3.84 5.36
C ASN A 55 12.47 -2.62 4.95
N LEU A 56 11.14 -2.77 5.04
CA LEU A 56 10.19 -1.69 4.82
C LEU A 56 9.79 -1.06 6.15
N THR A 57 10.03 0.24 6.32
CA THR A 57 9.62 0.97 7.54
C THR A 57 8.72 2.15 7.21
N ILE A 58 7.55 2.15 7.83
CA ILE A 58 6.62 3.28 7.83
C ILE A 58 6.77 4.01 9.15
N VAL A 59 7.21 5.27 9.13
CA VAL A 59 7.29 6.08 10.36
C VAL A 59 5.99 6.84 10.54
N SER A 60 5.17 6.37 11.48
CA SER A 60 4.14 7.16 12.15
C SER A 60 4.45 7.12 13.65
N LEU A 61 5.33 8.02 14.09
CA LEU A 61 5.57 8.20 15.51
C LEU A 61 4.58 9.25 16.01
N ILE A 62 3.67 8.84 16.90
CA ILE A 62 2.87 9.75 17.70
C ILE A 62 3.37 9.61 19.13
N ALA A 63 4.17 10.56 19.60
CA ALA A 63 4.37 10.78 21.03
C ALA A 63 3.82 12.16 21.41
N GLY A 64 3.36 12.31 22.65
CA GLY A 64 2.51 13.43 23.12
C GLY A 64 3.15 14.81 23.25
N PHE A 65 4.16 15.15 22.43
CA PHE A 65 4.80 16.48 22.40
C PHE A 65 4.64 17.12 21.01
N MET A 66 4.56 18.45 20.91
CA MET A 66 4.35 19.15 19.62
C MET A 66 5.34 18.75 18.51
N ASN A 67 6.59 18.47 18.87
CA ASN A 67 7.66 18.08 17.93
C ASN A 67 7.77 16.55 17.71
N ALA A 68 6.87 15.77 18.30
CA ALA A 68 6.89 14.32 18.21
C ALA A 68 5.92 13.77 17.14
N LYS A 69 5.55 14.61 16.17
CA LYS A 69 4.80 14.30 14.95
C LYS A 69 5.24 15.22 13.81
N GLY A 70 4.76 14.95 12.61
CA GLY A 70 4.98 15.79 11.42
C GLY A 70 6.27 15.45 10.69
N LEU A 71 6.67 16.31 9.75
CA LEU A 71 7.80 16.07 8.84
C LEU A 71 8.94 17.08 9.04
N SER A 72 8.94 17.81 10.16
CA SER A 72 10.07 18.67 10.51
C SER A 72 11.37 17.86 10.57
N ARG A 73 12.48 18.51 10.22
CA ARG A 73 13.81 17.91 10.24
C ARG A 73 14.14 17.27 11.58
N LYS A 74 13.81 17.96 12.68
CA LYS A 74 14.02 17.46 14.05
C LYS A 74 13.31 16.13 14.27
N HIS A 75 12.03 16.06 13.91
CA HIS A 75 11.24 14.85 14.12
C HIS A 75 11.77 13.69 13.29
N MET A 76 12.07 13.93 12.01
CA MET A 76 12.57 12.90 11.10
C MET A 76 13.96 12.37 11.53
N MET A 77 14.89 13.26 11.86
CA MET A 77 16.23 12.88 12.33
C MET A 77 16.19 12.10 13.64
N GLN A 78 15.26 12.39 14.54
CA GLN A 78 15.08 11.57 15.77
C GLN A 78 14.33 10.26 15.47
N GLY A 79 13.35 10.30 14.57
CA GLY A 79 12.51 9.17 14.22
C GLY A 79 13.28 8.04 13.53
N ILE A 80 14.23 8.37 12.66
CA ILE A 80 15.10 7.38 12.02
C ILE A 80 15.97 6.64 13.04
N GLU A 81 16.60 7.35 13.99
CA GLU A 81 17.45 6.75 15.03
C GLU A 81 16.66 5.75 15.89
N HIS A 82 15.45 6.13 16.30
CA HIS A 82 14.59 5.24 17.05
C HIS A 82 14.16 4.03 16.22
N SER A 83 13.95 4.19 14.91
CA SER A 83 13.54 3.10 14.03
C SER A 83 14.68 2.10 13.79
N LEU A 84 15.88 2.59 13.46
CA LEU A 84 17.08 1.78 13.29
C LEU A 84 17.39 0.95 14.54
N ARG A 85 17.33 1.56 15.74
CA ARG A 85 17.53 0.84 17.01
C ARG A 85 16.50 -0.26 17.25
N ARG A 86 15.22 -0.01 16.96
CA ARG A 86 14.15 -1.02 17.13
C ARG A 86 14.30 -2.18 16.15
N LEU A 87 14.72 -1.87 14.91
CA LEU A 87 14.90 -2.84 13.85
C LEU A 87 16.25 -3.58 13.93
N ARG A 88 17.19 -3.07 14.74
CA ARG A 88 18.56 -3.61 14.88
C ARG A 88 19.27 -3.69 13.53
N THR A 89 19.16 -2.61 12.76
CA THR A 89 19.79 -2.41 11.46
C THR A 89 20.37 -0.99 11.39
N ASP A 90 21.34 -0.79 10.51
CA ASP A 90 21.97 0.51 10.28
C ASP A 90 21.31 1.30 9.14
N TYR A 91 20.45 0.65 8.34
CA TYR A 91 19.75 1.28 7.23
C TYR A 91 18.33 0.73 7.03
N ILE A 92 17.52 1.50 6.29
CA ILE A 92 16.15 1.14 5.85
C ILE A 92 16.08 1.26 4.33
N ASP A 93 15.52 0.28 3.62
CA ASP A 93 15.42 0.33 2.16
C ASP A 93 14.51 1.47 1.69
N PHE A 94 13.27 1.50 2.17
CA PHE A 94 12.31 2.56 1.86
C PHE A 94 11.83 3.26 3.12
N TYR A 95 12.07 4.57 3.20
CA TYR A 95 11.64 5.41 4.32
C TYR A 95 10.43 6.25 3.92
N PHE A 96 9.26 5.89 4.46
CA PHE A 96 8.01 6.58 4.15
C PHE A 96 7.80 7.83 5.01
N VAL A 97 7.53 8.97 4.35
CA VAL A 97 6.79 10.08 4.97
C VAL A 97 5.28 9.75 4.92
N HIS A 98 4.64 9.68 6.09
CA HIS A 98 3.36 8.96 6.24
C HIS A 98 2.11 9.75 5.85
N ASP A 99 2.06 11.03 6.21
CA ASP A 99 0.97 11.97 5.91
C ASP A 99 1.58 13.32 5.53
N PHE A 100 0.83 14.15 4.81
CA PHE A 100 1.29 15.51 4.48
C PHE A 100 1.29 16.38 5.75
N ASP A 101 2.37 17.13 5.96
CA ASP A 101 2.50 18.06 7.08
C ASP A 101 2.44 19.50 6.58
N GLU A 102 1.28 20.14 6.77
CA GLU A 102 1.04 21.53 6.35
C GLU A 102 1.93 22.54 7.07
N ASN A 103 2.55 22.17 8.20
CA ASN A 103 3.39 23.06 8.99
C ASN A 103 4.88 22.98 8.63
N THR A 104 5.28 22.01 7.81
CA THR A 104 6.67 21.84 7.38
C THR A 104 6.78 22.12 5.88
N PRO A 105 7.62 23.08 5.46
CA PRO A 105 7.90 23.29 4.03
C PRO A 105 8.37 22.00 3.35
N ILE A 106 7.91 21.75 2.12
CA ILE A 106 8.28 20.54 1.36
C ILE A 106 9.81 20.48 1.19
N GLU A 107 10.46 21.63 0.99
CA GLU A 107 11.91 21.77 0.87
C GLU A 107 12.65 21.27 2.11
N GLU A 108 12.15 21.55 3.33
CA GLU A 108 12.77 21.06 4.57
C GLU A 108 12.68 19.53 4.66
N THR A 109 11.51 18.98 4.31
CA THR A 109 11.28 17.53 4.28
C THR A 109 12.24 16.86 3.30
N LEU A 110 12.34 17.37 2.07
CA LEU A 110 13.20 16.82 1.02
C LEU A 110 14.69 16.92 1.34
N ARG A 111 15.15 18.06 1.88
CA ARG A 111 16.54 18.21 2.34
C ARG A 111 16.86 17.22 3.45
N THR A 112 15.92 16.98 4.36
CA THR A 112 16.09 15.99 5.43
C THR A 112 16.19 14.57 4.87
N LEU A 113 15.33 14.20 3.91
CA LEU A 113 15.42 12.90 3.23
C LEU A 113 16.75 12.73 2.49
N ASP A 114 17.22 13.78 1.80
CA ASP A 114 18.52 13.78 1.12
C ASP A 114 19.67 13.55 2.10
N ASP A 115 19.67 14.25 3.24
CA ASP A 115 20.70 14.06 4.26
C ASP A 115 20.67 12.66 4.88
N LEU A 116 19.48 12.08 5.10
CA LEU A 116 19.34 10.71 5.59
C LEU A 116 19.86 9.69 4.59
N GLN A 117 19.61 9.91 3.29
CA GLN A 117 20.12 9.05 2.22
C GLN A 117 21.66 9.15 2.13
N ARG A 118 22.22 10.37 2.16
CA ARG A 118 23.67 10.59 2.18
C ARG A 118 24.37 9.98 3.39
N GLN A 119 23.69 9.96 4.54
CA GLN A 119 24.18 9.29 5.75
C GLN A 119 24.12 7.76 5.66
N GLY A 120 23.55 7.19 4.60
CA GLY A 120 23.38 5.75 4.44
C GLY A 120 22.29 5.14 5.33
N LYS A 121 21.49 5.97 6.03
CA LYS A 121 20.44 5.49 6.95
C LYS A 121 19.18 5.06 6.22
N ILE A 122 18.97 5.57 5.00
CA ILE A 122 17.89 5.15 4.12
C ILE A 122 18.46 4.94 2.71
N LEU A 123 17.93 3.98 1.95
CA LEU A 123 18.29 3.83 0.54
C LEU A 123 17.40 4.70 -0.35
N TYR A 124 16.09 4.71 -0.11
CA TYR A 124 15.12 5.39 -0.96
C TYR A 124 14.03 6.11 -0.16
N PRO A 125 13.77 7.40 -0.46
CA PRO A 125 12.60 8.09 0.06
C PRO A 125 11.29 7.54 -0.54
N ALA A 126 10.26 7.47 0.29
CA ALA A 126 8.92 7.04 -0.08
C ALA A 126 7.85 7.95 0.54
N VAL A 127 6.63 7.95 -0.04
CA VAL A 127 5.54 8.84 0.39
C VAL A 127 4.21 8.10 0.50
N SER A 128 3.41 8.44 1.50
CA SER A 128 2.07 7.92 1.75
C SER A 128 1.10 9.06 2.00
N ASN A 129 -0.17 8.87 1.62
CA ASN A 129 -1.29 9.78 1.90
C ASN A 129 -1.09 11.27 1.50
N TRP A 130 -0.26 11.54 0.48
CA TRP A 130 -0.16 12.86 -0.14
C TRP A 130 -1.05 12.95 -1.38
N ALA A 131 -1.52 14.16 -1.69
CA ALA A 131 -2.22 14.46 -2.93
C ALA A 131 -1.25 14.43 -4.13
N ALA A 132 -1.79 14.19 -5.34
CA ALA A 132 -0.98 14.10 -6.55
C ALA A 132 -0.17 15.38 -6.82
N TRP A 133 -0.78 16.56 -6.63
CA TRP A 133 -0.09 17.84 -6.79
C TRP A 133 1.04 18.03 -5.79
N GLN A 134 0.90 17.56 -4.53
CA GLN A 134 1.94 17.65 -3.51
C GLN A 134 3.15 16.80 -3.89
N ILE A 135 2.90 15.57 -4.35
CA ILE A 135 3.96 14.66 -4.81
C ILE A 135 4.64 15.23 -6.07
N ALA A 136 3.88 15.75 -7.02
CA ALA A 136 4.43 16.35 -8.24
C ALA A 136 5.30 17.58 -7.93
N THR A 137 4.86 18.45 -7.02
CA THR A 137 5.63 19.59 -6.53
C THR A 137 6.93 19.13 -5.87
N ALA A 138 6.87 18.14 -4.99
CA ALA A 138 8.05 17.60 -4.32
C ALA A 138 9.07 17.02 -5.32
N LEU A 139 8.61 16.24 -6.30
CA LEU A 139 9.48 15.73 -7.37
C LEU A 139 10.10 16.85 -8.21
N GLY A 140 9.35 17.93 -8.47
CA GLY A 140 9.85 19.12 -9.15
C GLY A 140 10.96 19.84 -8.36
N ILE A 141 10.78 19.99 -7.04
CA ILE A 141 11.79 20.56 -6.15
C ILE A 141 13.04 19.68 -6.12
N SER A 142 12.90 18.36 -5.92
CA SER A 142 14.04 17.44 -5.94
C SER A 142 14.82 17.51 -7.26
N ALA A 143 14.13 17.57 -8.39
CA ALA A 143 14.78 17.71 -9.70
C ALA A 143 15.52 19.04 -9.85
N LYS A 144 14.93 20.15 -9.40
CA LYS A 144 15.52 21.50 -9.47
C LYS A 144 16.74 21.63 -8.55
N GLU A 145 16.64 21.13 -7.33
CA GLU A 145 17.65 21.30 -6.28
C GLU A 145 18.65 20.14 -6.22
N ARG A 146 18.47 19.11 -7.05
CA ARG A 146 19.27 17.88 -7.08
C ARG A 146 19.27 17.15 -5.73
N LEU A 147 18.10 17.06 -5.12
CA LEU A 147 17.86 16.31 -3.89
C LEU A 147 17.36 14.91 -4.24
N ALA A 148 17.44 14.00 -3.25
CA ALA A 148 16.73 12.74 -3.26
C ALA A 148 15.25 12.93 -3.66
N ARG A 149 14.75 12.02 -4.49
CA ARG A 149 13.35 12.00 -4.96
C ARG A 149 12.60 10.85 -4.31
N PHE A 150 11.27 10.90 -4.33
CA PHE A 150 10.48 9.73 -4.00
C PHE A 150 10.64 8.66 -5.08
N GLU A 151 10.82 7.42 -4.65
CA GLU A 151 10.87 6.23 -5.52
C GLU A 151 9.64 5.34 -5.36
N LEU A 152 8.89 5.52 -4.27
CA LEU A 152 7.77 4.67 -3.90
C LEU A 152 6.60 5.48 -3.32
N ILE A 153 5.39 5.09 -3.70
CA ILE A 153 4.16 5.68 -3.17
C ILE A 153 3.25 4.62 -2.54
N GLN A 154 2.53 5.00 -1.47
CA GLN A 154 1.61 4.13 -0.75
C GLN A 154 0.20 4.73 -0.68
N PRO A 155 -0.63 4.56 -1.74
CA PRO A 155 -2.02 4.99 -1.72
C PRO A 155 -2.93 3.95 -1.06
N MET A 156 -4.04 4.40 -0.50
CA MET A 156 -5.16 3.51 -0.20
C MET A 156 -5.79 3.06 -1.51
N TYR A 157 -5.97 1.75 -1.69
CA TYR A 157 -6.61 1.24 -2.90
C TYR A 157 -7.35 -0.08 -2.64
N ASN A 158 -8.64 -0.07 -2.93
CA ASN A 158 -9.52 -1.23 -2.90
C ASN A 158 -10.80 -0.94 -3.69
N LEU A 159 -11.68 -1.94 -3.83
CA LEU A 159 -12.87 -1.84 -4.67
C LEU A 159 -13.80 -0.67 -4.30
N VAL A 160 -13.90 -0.30 -3.02
CA VAL A 160 -14.76 0.83 -2.58
C VAL A 160 -14.01 2.16 -2.45
N LYS A 161 -12.67 2.15 -2.52
CA LYS A 161 -11.81 3.34 -2.43
C LYS A 161 -10.85 3.36 -3.62
N ARG A 162 -11.34 3.91 -4.73
CA ARG A 162 -10.65 3.91 -6.04
C ARG A 162 -10.11 5.27 -6.47
N GLN A 163 -10.17 6.30 -5.60
CA GLN A 163 -9.73 7.66 -5.94
C GLN A 163 -8.27 7.74 -6.44
N ALA A 164 -7.40 6.82 -6.00
CA ALA A 164 -6.03 6.74 -6.48
C ALA A 164 -5.92 6.54 -8.01
N GLU A 165 -6.92 5.95 -8.66
CA GLU A 165 -6.95 5.75 -10.12
C GLU A 165 -6.99 7.07 -10.91
N VAL A 166 -7.47 8.15 -10.28
CA VAL A 166 -7.74 9.41 -10.98
C VAL A 166 -6.47 10.21 -11.26
N GLU A 167 -5.61 10.37 -10.24
CA GLU A 167 -4.37 11.15 -10.39
C GLU A 167 -3.13 10.48 -9.81
N ILE A 168 -3.25 9.73 -8.71
CA ILE A 168 -2.09 9.15 -8.01
C ILE A 168 -1.41 8.04 -8.85
N LEU A 169 -2.19 7.09 -9.37
CA LEU A 169 -1.64 6.03 -10.22
C LEU A 169 -1.14 6.56 -11.57
N PRO A 170 -1.85 7.47 -12.27
CA PRO A 170 -1.29 8.14 -13.45
C PRO A 170 0.00 8.90 -13.18
N LEU A 171 0.10 9.62 -12.06
CA LEU A 171 1.32 10.31 -11.64
C LEU A 171 2.46 9.30 -11.44
N ALA A 172 2.21 8.21 -10.70
CA ALA A 172 3.20 7.16 -10.44
C ALA A 172 3.72 6.57 -11.75
N ALA A 173 2.83 6.22 -12.67
CA ALA A 173 3.19 5.71 -13.99
C ALA A 173 4.06 6.71 -14.77
N ARG A 174 3.66 7.98 -14.78
CA ARG A 174 4.36 9.05 -15.52
C ARG A 174 5.75 9.36 -14.94
N GLN A 175 5.88 9.25 -13.62
CA GLN A 175 7.10 9.55 -12.88
C GLN A 175 7.94 8.31 -12.57
N GLN A 176 7.50 7.13 -13.03
CA GLN A 176 8.14 5.82 -12.82
C GLN A 176 8.31 5.47 -11.34
N LEU A 177 7.32 5.78 -10.51
CA LEU A 177 7.30 5.44 -9.09
C LEU A 177 6.70 4.05 -8.90
N GLY A 178 7.27 3.26 -7.99
CA GLY A 178 6.62 2.03 -7.54
C GLY A 178 5.39 2.36 -6.68
N VAL A 179 4.40 1.45 -6.68
CA VAL A 179 3.16 1.63 -5.94
C VAL A 179 2.92 0.45 -5.01
N ILE A 180 3.04 0.69 -3.70
CA ILE A 180 2.70 -0.29 -2.66
C ILE A 180 1.40 0.14 -1.99
N SER A 181 0.26 -0.31 -2.50
CA SER A 181 -1.05 0.12 -1.99
C SER A 181 -1.44 -0.56 -0.67
N TYR A 182 -2.28 0.07 0.13
CA TYR A 182 -2.75 -0.50 1.40
C TYR A 182 -4.27 -0.64 1.50
N SER A 183 -4.71 -1.44 2.47
CA SER A 183 -6.11 -1.80 2.73
C SER A 183 -6.86 -2.48 1.57
N PRO A 184 -6.31 -3.52 0.91
CA PRO A 184 -6.98 -4.19 -0.21
C PRO A 184 -8.34 -4.77 0.18
N LEU A 185 -8.54 -5.14 1.46
CA LEU A 185 -9.77 -5.70 2.00
C LEU A 185 -10.79 -4.64 2.50
N GLY A 186 -10.50 -3.34 2.34
CA GLY A 186 -11.38 -2.28 2.86
C GLY A 186 -11.59 -2.34 4.37
N ALA A 187 -10.51 -2.58 5.13
CA ALA A 187 -10.54 -2.82 6.58
C ALA A 187 -11.44 -3.98 7.04
N GLY A 188 -11.70 -4.95 6.15
CA GLY A 188 -12.54 -6.12 6.41
C GLY A 188 -13.89 -6.08 5.70
N LEU A 189 -14.29 -4.92 5.15
CA LEU A 189 -15.56 -4.74 4.44
C LEU A 189 -15.73 -5.80 3.33
N LEU A 190 -14.68 -6.04 2.55
CA LEU A 190 -14.71 -6.91 1.36
C LEU A 190 -14.46 -8.40 1.69
N THR A 191 -14.56 -8.79 2.96
CA THR A 191 -14.34 -10.19 3.39
C THR A 191 -15.62 -11.03 3.43
N GLY A 192 -16.78 -10.41 3.16
CA GLY A 192 -18.10 -11.04 3.31
C GLY A 192 -18.66 -11.01 4.73
N LYS A 193 -17.96 -10.41 5.70
CA LYS A 193 -18.45 -10.19 7.07
C LYS A 193 -19.46 -9.05 7.17
N TYR A 194 -19.40 -8.10 6.24
CA TYR A 194 -20.22 -6.88 6.22
C TYR A 194 -21.12 -6.86 4.98
N GLY A 195 -22.32 -6.32 5.12
CA GLY A 195 -23.35 -6.19 4.09
C GLY A 195 -24.49 -5.26 4.54
N VAL A 196 -25.49 -5.06 3.70
CA VAL A 196 -26.63 -4.14 3.96
C VAL A 196 -27.34 -4.51 5.27
N ASN A 197 -27.64 -5.80 5.45
CA ASN A 197 -28.31 -6.35 6.64
C ASN A 197 -27.39 -7.25 7.46
N LYS A 198 -26.07 -7.12 7.30
CA LYS A 198 -25.08 -8.02 7.91
C LYS A 198 -23.94 -7.21 8.49
N ARG A 199 -23.84 -7.17 9.82
CA ARG A 199 -22.75 -6.49 10.52
C ARG A 199 -22.32 -7.35 11.72
N PRO A 200 -21.02 -7.62 11.89
CA PRO A 200 -20.54 -8.31 13.08
C PRO A 200 -20.62 -7.36 14.29
N GLU A 201 -20.76 -7.93 15.49
CA GLU A 201 -20.76 -7.17 16.75
C GLU A 201 -19.40 -6.53 17.06
N GLN A 202 -18.32 -7.15 16.58
CA GLN A 202 -16.94 -6.72 16.78
C GLN A 202 -16.17 -6.73 15.46
N GLY A 203 -15.15 -5.90 15.37
CA GLY A 203 -14.25 -5.82 14.22
C GLY A 203 -13.75 -4.42 13.98
N ARG A 204 -12.64 -4.29 13.25
CA ARG A 204 -11.95 -3.01 13.01
C ARG A 204 -12.87 -1.88 12.51
N LEU A 205 -13.84 -2.19 11.65
CA LEU A 205 -14.80 -1.22 11.13
C LEU A 205 -15.81 -0.72 12.18
N VAL A 206 -16.07 -1.52 13.20
CA VAL A 206 -17.02 -1.24 14.30
C VAL A 206 -16.30 -0.59 15.47
N ASP A 207 -15.13 -1.13 15.82
CA ASP A 207 -14.41 -0.79 17.05
C ASP A 207 -13.54 0.47 16.89
N GLU A 208 -13.12 0.82 15.67
CA GLU A 208 -12.18 1.92 15.42
C GLU A 208 -12.82 3.06 14.62
N LYS A 209 -13.08 4.20 15.29
CA LYS A 209 -13.72 5.40 14.70
C LYS A 209 -13.13 5.82 13.35
N ARG A 210 -11.80 5.82 13.23
CA ARG A 210 -11.10 6.20 11.98
C ARG A 210 -11.51 5.33 10.79
N TYR A 211 -11.73 4.04 11.00
CA TYR A 211 -12.13 3.11 9.96
C TYR A 211 -13.62 3.21 9.67
N ALA A 212 -14.42 3.47 10.71
CA ALA A 212 -15.82 3.80 10.57
C ALA A 212 -16.02 5.02 9.65
N ASP A 213 -15.35 6.14 9.93
CA ASP A 213 -15.43 7.38 9.14
C ASP A 213 -15.03 7.15 7.65
N ARG A 214 -14.15 6.18 7.38
CA ARG A 214 -13.70 5.85 6.01
C ARG A 214 -14.72 5.00 5.25
N TYR A 215 -15.42 4.07 5.89
CA TYR A 215 -16.11 2.99 5.20
C TYR A 215 -17.61 2.84 5.53
N LEU A 216 -18.16 3.55 6.53
CA LEU A 216 -19.56 3.39 6.96
C LEU A 216 -20.63 3.94 6.00
N ASP A 217 -20.26 4.59 4.89
CA ASP A 217 -21.23 4.96 3.85
C ASP A 217 -22.01 3.71 3.38
N GLU A 218 -23.35 3.78 3.42
CA GLU A 218 -24.24 2.67 3.08
C GLU A 218 -23.95 2.08 1.69
N ARG A 219 -23.50 2.93 0.75
CA ARG A 219 -23.11 2.49 -0.60
C ARG A 219 -21.98 1.46 -0.56
N ASN A 220 -21.05 1.57 0.38
CA ASN A 220 -19.96 0.61 0.51
C ASN A 220 -20.46 -0.78 0.92
N PHE A 221 -21.51 -0.86 1.74
CA PHE A 221 -22.13 -2.14 2.13
C PHE A 221 -22.89 -2.79 0.96
N VAL A 222 -23.56 -1.99 0.13
CA VAL A 222 -24.18 -2.49 -1.12
C VAL A 222 -23.12 -3.06 -2.06
N VAL A 223 -21.99 -2.39 -2.22
CA VAL A 223 -20.86 -2.90 -3.02
C VAL A 223 -20.31 -4.20 -2.40
N ALA A 224 -20.17 -4.25 -1.07
CA ALA A 224 -19.67 -5.43 -0.37
C ALA A 224 -20.56 -6.67 -0.57
N ASP A 225 -21.89 -6.52 -0.53
CA ASP A 225 -22.83 -7.61 -0.80
C ASP A 225 -22.73 -8.10 -2.25
N ARG A 226 -22.75 -7.17 -3.23
CA ARG A 226 -22.59 -7.51 -4.65
C ARG A 226 -21.27 -8.23 -4.91
N PHE A 227 -20.18 -7.72 -4.33
CA PHE A 227 -18.85 -8.31 -4.45
C PHE A 227 -18.76 -9.70 -3.82
N THR A 228 -19.32 -9.88 -2.62
CA THR A 228 -19.30 -11.17 -1.92
C THR A 228 -20.13 -12.22 -2.67
N LYS A 229 -21.29 -11.82 -3.20
CA LYS A 229 -22.11 -12.69 -4.06
C LYS A 229 -21.34 -13.10 -5.31
N HIS A 230 -20.72 -12.14 -5.99
CA HIS A 230 -19.91 -12.40 -7.19
C HIS A 230 -18.74 -13.36 -6.94
N ALA A 231 -18.08 -13.24 -5.78
CA ALA A 231 -17.03 -14.14 -5.35
C ALA A 231 -17.57 -15.57 -5.11
N ALA A 232 -18.72 -15.67 -4.41
CA ALA A 232 -19.36 -16.95 -4.10
C ALA A 232 -19.82 -17.72 -5.34
N GLU A 233 -20.38 -17.04 -6.35
CA GLU A 233 -20.79 -17.65 -7.63
C GLU A 233 -19.63 -18.31 -8.39
N ARG A 234 -18.39 -17.92 -8.08
CA ARG A 234 -17.17 -18.47 -8.69
C ARG A 234 -16.38 -19.38 -7.74
N GLY A 235 -16.89 -19.63 -6.53
CA GLY A 235 -16.21 -20.46 -5.53
C GLY A 235 -14.94 -19.86 -4.96
N ILE A 236 -14.76 -18.53 -5.05
CA ILE A 236 -13.55 -17.83 -4.58
C ILE A 236 -13.85 -17.12 -3.26
N LYS A 237 -12.92 -17.20 -2.30
CA LYS A 237 -13.05 -16.44 -1.05
C LYS A 237 -13.01 -14.93 -1.34
N PRO A 238 -13.90 -14.10 -0.76
CA PRO A 238 -13.92 -12.65 -1.01
C PRO A 238 -12.59 -11.94 -0.70
N SER A 239 -11.89 -12.37 0.35
CA SER A 239 -10.55 -11.87 0.72
C SER A 239 -9.52 -12.10 -0.39
N THR A 240 -9.45 -13.33 -0.92
CA THR A 240 -8.61 -13.71 -2.05
C THR A 240 -8.93 -12.86 -3.28
N LEU A 241 -10.22 -12.74 -3.63
CA LEU A 241 -10.65 -11.99 -4.80
C LEU A 241 -10.33 -10.49 -4.68
N ALA A 242 -10.46 -9.91 -3.49
CA ALA A 242 -10.20 -8.49 -3.25
C ALA A 242 -8.72 -8.15 -3.44
N VAL A 243 -7.83 -8.99 -2.91
CA VAL A 243 -6.38 -8.86 -3.11
C VAL A 243 -6.02 -9.07 -4.58
N ALA A 244 -6.56 -10.12 -5.22
CA ALA A 244 -6.32 -10.39 -6.65
C ALA A 244 -6.78 -9.23 -7.55
N TRP A 245 -7.93 -8.63 -7.23
CA TRP A 245 -8.41 -7.45 -7.93
C TRP A 245 -7.42 -6.29 -7.78
N VAL A 246 -6.93 -5.97 -6.58
CA VAL A 246 -5.92 -4.91 -6.41
C VAL A 246 -4.63 -5.21 -7.20
N MET A 247 -4.10 -6.43 -7.08
CA MET A 247 -2.87 -6.86 -7.79
C MET A 247 -2.99 -6.82 -9.30
N SER A 248 -4.18 -7.06 -9.84
CA SER A 248 -4.37 -7.10 -11.29
C SER A 248 -4.29 -5.73 -11.96
N ASN A 249 -4.24 -4.63 -11.19
CA ASN A 249 -4.02 -3.30 -11.75
C ASN A 249 -2.56 -3.18 -12.18
N PRO A 250 -2.25 -2.93 -13.47
CA PRO A 250 -0.87 -2.86 -13.95
C PRO A 250 -0.05 -1.69 -13.35
N LEU A 251 -0.70 -0.72 -12.72
CA LEU A 251 -0.06 0.41 -12.03
C LEU A 251 0.24 0.12 -10.55
N ILE A 252 -0.17 -1.04 -10.04
CA ILE A 252 0.16 -1.47 -8.68
C ILE A 252 1.38 -2.37 -8.74
N THR A 253 2.44 -2.01 -8.01
CA THR A 253 3.61 -2.88 -7.84
C THR A 253 3.28 -4.02 -6.89
N ALA A 254 2.64 -3.72 -5.76
CA ALA A 254 2.13 -4.72 -4.84
C ALA A 254 1.06 -4.16 -3.87
N PRO A 255 0.10 -4.98 -3.41
CA PRO A 255 -0.72 -4.64 -2.26
C PRO A 255 -0.05 -5.05 -0.95
N ILE A 256 -0.29 -4.27 0.11
CA ILE A 256 -0.04 -4.64 1.50
C ILE A 256 -1.20 -5.48 2.00
N ILE A 257 -0.92 -6.75 2.27
CA ILE A 257 -1.85 -7.65 2.95
C ILE A 257 -1.53 -7.70 4.45
N GLY A 258 -2.58 -7.80 5.27
CA GLY A 258 -2.44 -7.96 6.72
C GLY A 258 -3.42 -9.00 7.21
N ALA A 259 -2.96 -9.84 8.14
CA ALA A 259 -3.70 -10.97 8.67
C ALA A 259 -3.55 -11.02 10.20
N ARG A 260 -4.58 -11.49 10.91
CA ARG A 260 -4.52 -11.71 12.38
C ARG A 260 -4.24 -13.16 12.75
N ASP A 261 -4.41 -14.07 11.80
CA ASP A 261 -4.23 -15.50 11.93
C ASP A 261 -3.69 -16.06 10.61
N LEU A 262 -3.22 -17.30 10.64
CA LEU A 262 -2.61 -17.97 9.49
C LEU A 262 -3.63 -18.14 8.34
N GLN A 263 -4.88 -18.46 8.65
CA GLN A 263 -5.91 -18.69 7.63
C GLN A 263 -6.19 -17.42 6.81
N GLN A 264 -6.25 -16.25 7.45
CA GLN A 264 -6.41 -14.96 6.77
C GLN A 264 -5.21 -14.64 5.87
N LEU A 265 -4.01 -15.05 6.28
CA LEU A 265 -2.80 -14.88 5.48
C LEU A 265 -2.84 -15.77 4.24
N GLU A 266 -3.14 -17.06 4.41
CA GLU A 266 -3.29 -18.03 3.32
C GLU A 266 -4.34 -17.57 2.32
N ASP A 267 -5.50 -17.10 2.79
CA ASP A 267 -6.56 -16.58 1.94
C ASP A 267 -6.09 -15.39 1.08
N SER A 268 -5.29 -14.51 1.67
CA SER A 268 -4.72 -13.36 0.96
C SER A 268 -3.64 -13.78 -0.03
N LEU A 269 -2.82 -14.78 0.32
CA LEU A 269 -1.75 -15.31 -0.54
C LEU A 269 -2.29 -16.07 -1.74
N ALA A 270 -3.43 -16.77 -1.59
CA ALA A 270 -4.10 -17.46 -2.70
C ALA A 270 -4.48 -16.52 -3.86
N ALA A 271 -4.41 -15.20 -3.67
CA ALA A 271 -4.67 -14.21 -4.71
C ALA A 271 -3.70 -14.31 -5.91
N VAL A 272 -2.49 -14.85 -5.71
CA VAL A 272 -1.51 -15.04 -6.79
C VAL A 272 -1.98 -16.06 -7.83
N GLU A 273 -2.78 -17.03 -7.41
CA GLU A 273 -3.33 -18.10 -8.26
C GLU A 273 -4.57 -17.66 -9.05
N VAL A 274 -5.11 -16.46 -8.75
CA VAL A 274 -6.29 -15.95 -9.44
C VAL A 274 -5.89 -15.35 -10.78
N GLU A 275 -6.24 -16.03 -11.87
CA GLU A 275 -6.09 -15.53 -13.24
C GLU A 275 -7.12 -14.44 -13.58
N MET A 276 -6.93 -13.25 -13.00
CA MET A 276 -7.75 -12.08 -13.32
C MET A 276 -7.54 -11.61 -14.78
N THR A 277 -8.55 -11.78 -15.65
CA THR A 277 -8.57 -11.20 -17.01
C THR A 277 -8.98 -9.71 -16.99
N PRO A 278 -8.65 -8.91 -18.01
CA PRO A 278 -9.10 -7.52 -18.10
C PRO A 278 -10.62 -7.37 -18.05
N GLU A 279 -11.36 -8.27 -18.72
CA GLU A 279 -12.82 -8.28 -18.77
C GLU A 279 -13.40 -8.55 -17.39
N TRP A 280 -12.87 -9.56 -16.69
CA TRP A 280 -13.35 -9.90 -15.36
C TRP A 280 -12.98 -8.84 -14.33
N ARG A 281 -11.79 -8.23 -14.45
CA ARG A 281 -11.42 -7.05 -13.65
C ARG A 281 -12.42 -5.91 -13.85
N ASN A 282 -12.82 -5.64 -15.09
CA ASN A 282 -13.81 -4.59 -15.39
C ASN A 282 -15.20 -4.94 -14.84
N GLU A 283 -15.63 -6.20 -14.96
CA GLU A 283 -16.87 -6.71 -14.36
C GLU A 283 -16.90 -6.44 -12.85
N ILE A 284 -15.84 -6.83 -12.13
CA ILE A 284 -15.72 -6.58 -10.67
C ILE A 284 -15.69 -5.07 -10.40
N SER A 285 -14.95 -4.30 -11.20
CA SER A 285 -14.86 -2.84 -11.03
C SER A 285 -16.21 -2.15 -11.21
N SER A 286 -17.13 -2.70 -12.01
CA SER A 286 -18.49 -2.18 -12.20
C SER A 286 -19.42 -2.42 -11.00
N LEU A 287 -18.98 -3.20 -10.01
CA LEU A 287 -19.71 -3.37 -8.76
C LEU A 287 -19.62 -2.12 -7.88
N SER A 288 -18.57 -1.31 -8.05
CA SER A 288 -18.36 -0.06 -7.33
C SER A 288 -18.67 1.16 -8.20
N VAL A 289 -18.77 2.32 -7.57
CA VAL A 289 -18.84 3.60 -8.29
C VAL A 289 -17.50 3.86 -8.99
N THR A 290 -17.54 4.22 -10.28
CA THR A 290 -16.37 4.72 -11.00
C THR A 290 -16.02 6.13 -10.49
N PRO A 291 -14.77 6.39 -10.05
CA PRO A 291 -14.35 7.73 -9.65
C PRO A 291 -14.59 8.77 -10.76
N GLN A 292 -14.93 9.99 -10.38
CA GLN A 292 -14.96 11.11 -11.33
C GLN A 292 -13.55 11.41 -11.85
N PRO A 293 -13.42 11.88 -13.10
CA PRO A 293 -12.12 12.27 -13.65
C PRO A 293 -11.51 13.44 -12.86
N ALA A 294 -10.21 13.69 -13.08
CA ALA A 294 -9.48 14.79 -12.44
C ALA A 294 -9.99 16.18 -12.86
N THR A 295 -10.74 16.23 -13.96
CA THR A 295 -11.30 17.44 -14.55
C THR A 295 -12.82 17.36 -14.54
N ASP A 296 -13.51 18.49 -14.72
CA ASP A 296 -14.98 18.51 -14.81
C ASP A 296 -15.53 17.94 -16.14
N ARG A 297 -14.70 17.22 -16.90
CA ARG A 297 -14.98 16.70 -18.24
C ARG A 297 -15.51 15.27 -18.16
N SER A 298 -16.74 15.10 -17.66
CA SER A 298 -17.36 13.78 -17.47
C SER A 298 -17.47 12.91 -18.74
N GLU A 299 -17.45 13.52 -19.92
CA GLU A 299 -17.50 12.81 -21.20
C GLU A 299 -16.27 11.93 -21.46
N VAL A 300 -15.14 12.16 -20.79
CA VAL A 300 -13.95 11.28 -20.89
C VAL A 300 -14.25 9.88 -20.36
N LEU A 301 -15.19 9.73 -19.43
CA LEU A 301 -15.65 8.43 -18.93
C LEU A 301 -16.43 7.64 -19.99
N LYS A 302 -16.98 8.32 -21.00
CA LYS A 302 -17.69 7.71 -22.13
C LYS A 302 -16.76 7.33 -23.29
N GLY A 303 -15.44 7.44 -23.10
CA GLY A 303 -14.44 7.12 -24.12
C GLY A 303 -14.22 8.23 -25.16
N TRP A 304 -14.67 9.45 -24.86
CA TRP A 304 -14.39 10.61 -25.70
C TRP A 304 -12.90 10.98 -25.56
N ARG A 305 -12.18 11.03 -26.70
CA ARG A 305 -10.76 11.37 -26.79
C ARG A 305 -10.58 12.80 -27.25
#